data_AF-A0A8A1LEC7-F1
#
_entry.id   AF-A0A8A1LEC7-F1
#
_cell.length_a   1.000
_cell.length_b   1.000
_cell.length_c   1.000
_cell.angle_alpha   90.00
_cell.angle_beta   90.00
_cell.angle_gamma   90.00
#
_symmetry.space_group_name_H-M   'P 1'
#
loop_
_entity.id
_entity.type
_entity.pdbx_description
1 polymer ?
#
loop_
_entity_poly.entity_id
_entity_poly.type
_entity_poly.pdbx_seq_one_letter_code
_entity_poly.pdbx_strand_id
1 'polypeptide(L)'
;MGFDRWKKRLSGLGKKKPASQASASYSGPSSPRDATQQNVSPYPNNVPHPAVAENPPPALQQAAGQTTKAIAWPLTHPVLPEENVQALIFYHTIKSAVSGEVNCWTYISKGLAQVGQKEIVFTIRRRANELEDNLPSAPFQWIKFVYSAAKNGQTVEEFQRTEFHSPSFLDRPDFKWIVYCPAHPIADIPASYFPLEWLQVIPLIAPEAEVAQRYGIMRALGHLGAQERWFPFPPWIDRDRQPCITMANMVGTMKESLPLVIVRGVSALKRGMDIVLHVPQGCALYLKEALAQFQLEHVFALDSTPHKDADSGLLWSNTDTEPRGYAAGTSNACMNLNYFAFCPCQEMNELKMVEDGFIFMITNPTWASLRQHIEQSTSTNIALPSGLHFILEFGHSTPTRSNGPFPGPPVAMPPSVTFPPEAGFVQYNPQNPVPESEKPAHVHCDHIVLLDNNITTAVDMDLVTNYIKSIEKVLDETVPKTIPLSASGGGKLLIEADVGGPDRDDVISREWVKMSFSPPYLNALPMDQIYDGVSRVPKPDIVTRTKFSLAFNVWGFRGPWSWA
;
A
#
# COMPACT_ATOMS: atom_id res chain seq x y z
N MET A 1 -6.32 26.50 -17.25
CA MET A 1 -7.15 27.16 -16.21
C MET A 1 -6.27 28.20 -15.53
N GLY A 2 -6.70 29.46 -15.42
CA GLY A 2 -5.85 30.55 -14.91
C GLY A 2 -5.62 30.53 -13.40
N PHE A 3 -4.53 31.16 -12.94
CA PHE A 3 -4.05 31.13 -11.55
C PHE A 3 -5.06 31.58 -10.50
N ASP A 4 -5.95 32.54 -10.79
CA ASP A 4 -6.85 33.13 -9.77
C ASP A 4 -7.87 32.14 -9.21
N ARG A 5 -8.47 31.31 -10.08
CA ARG A 5 -9.39 30.25 -9.66
C ARG A 5 -8.68 29.21 -8.80
N TRP A 6 -7.40 29.00 -9.05
CA TRP A 6 -6.58 28.01 -8.37
C TRP A 6 -6.06 28.51 -7.01
N LYS A 7 -5.56 29.75 -6.91
CA LYS A 7 -5.21 30.41 -5.64
C LYS A 7 -6.39 30.43 -4.67
N LYS A 8 -7.61 30.67 -5.17
CA LYS A 8 -8.85 30.62 -4.37
C LYS A 8 -9.13 29.23 -3.79
N ARG A 9 -8.84 28.15 -4.53
CA ARG A 9 -8.98 26.78 -4.02
C ARG A 9 -7.93 26.45 -2.96
N LEU A 10 -6.65 26.80 -3.20
CA LEU A 10 -5.59 26.57 -2.22
C LEU A 10 -5.80 27.31 -0.90
N SER A 11 -6.17 28.59 -0.96
CA SER A 11 -6.45 29.41 0.23
C SER A 11 -7.67 28.93 1.04
N GLY A 12 -8.59 28.18 0.40
CA GLY A 12 -9.73 27.56 1.06
C GLY A 12 -9.41 26.29 1.87
N LEU A 13 -8.28 25.62 1.60
CA LEU A 13 -7.88 24.39 2.30
C LEU A 13 -7.53 24.63 3.77
N GLY A 14 -7.04 25.83 4.12
CA GLY A 14 -6.70 26.21 5.50
C GLY A 14 -7.86 26.73 6.36
N LYS A 15 -9.11 26.76 5.86
CA LYS A 15 -10.26 27.43 6.53
C LYS A 15 -11.45 26.52 6.85
N LYS A 16 -11.29 25.19 6.88
CA LYS A 16 -12.39 24.31 7.34
C LYS A 16 -12.48 24.31 8.87
N LYS A 17 -13.35 25.18 9.42
CA LYS A 17 -13.91 25.00 10.77
C LYS A 17 -14.76 23.71 10.81
N PRO A 18 -14.84 23.01 11.95
CA PRO A 18 -15.76 21.89 12.10
C PRO A 18 -17.19 22.38 11.84
N ALA A 19 -17.91 21.66 10.99
CA ALA A 19 -19.30 21.97 10.70
C ALA A 19 -20.13 21.75 11.97
N SER A 20 -20.57 22.85 12.58
CA SER A 20 -21.62 22.85 13.60
C SER A 20 -22.91 22.30 12.99
N GLN A 21 -23.49 21.28 13.63
CA GLN A 21 -24.85 20.82 13.33
C GLN A 21 -25.82 22.00 13.42
N ALA A 22 -26.43 22.35 12.30
CA ALA A 22 -27.59 23.23 12.26
C ALA A 22 -28.77 22.39 11.75
N SER A 23 -29.66 22.07 12.69
CA SER A 23 -30.98 21.51 12.46
C SER A 23 -31.83 22.46 11.62
N ALA A 24 -32.35 21.98 10.48
CA ALA A 24 -33.40 22.66 9.74
C ALA A 24 -34.56 21.70 9.46
N SER A 25 -35.67 22.01 10.13
CA SER A 25 -37.01 21.43 10.02
C SER A 25 -37.62 21.61 8.63
N TYR A 26 -38.23 20.55 8.09
CA TYR A 26 -39.11 20.63 6.91
C TYR A 26 -40.57 20.41 7.33
N SER A 27 -41.36 21.48 7.17
CA SER A 27 -42.82 21.49 7.14
C SER A 27 -43.33 21.19 5.72
N GLY A 28 -44.27 20.27 5.59
CA GLY A 28 -44.89 19.90 4.30
C GLY A 28 -45.99 20.85 3.82
N PRO A 29 -46.65 20.49 2.71
CA PRO A 29 -48.08 20.73 2.59
C PRO A 29 -48.86 19.49 2.10
N SER A 30 -50.16 19.59 2.38
CA SER A 30 -51.25 18.62 2.42
C SER A 30 -51.91 18.27 1.07
N SER A 31 -52.69 17.18 1.14
CA SER A 31 -53.48 16.45 0.12
C SER A 31 -54.47 17.25 -0.75
N PRO A 32 -55.16 16.56 -1.68
CA PRO A 32 -56.59 16.27 -1.42
C PRO A 32 -57.06 14.83 -1.72
N ARG A 33 -58.23 14.53 -1.13
CA ARG A 33 -59.04 13.29 -1.15
C ARG A 33 -59.77 13.09 -2.49
N ASP A 34 -60.10 11.84 -2.84
CA ASP A 34 -61.50 11.39 -2.96
C ASP A 34 -61.65 9.87 -3.10
N ALA A 35 -62.78 9.36 -2.64
CA ALA A 35 -63.13 7.96 -2.45
C ALA A 35 -63.96 7.39 -3.62
N THR A 36 -63.92 6.07 -3.84
CA THR A 36 -65.10 5.24 -4.17
C THR A 36 -64.82 3.73 -4.08
N GLN A 37 -65.68 3.07 -3.28
CA GLN A 37 -66.27 1.71 -3.30
C GLN A 37 -66.11 0.87 -4.60
N GLN A 38 -66.16 -0.48 -4.68
CA GLN A 38 -66.88 -1.54 -3.93
C GLN A 38 -66.52 -2.95 -4.47
N ASN A 39 -66.61 -3.99 -3.60
CA ASN A 39 -66.99 -5.42 -3.80
C ASN A 39 -66.20 -6.32 -4.80
N VAL A 40 -65.87 -7.61 -4.57
CA VAL A 40 -66.65 -8.80 -4.12
C VAL A 40 -65.69 -9.93 -3.63
N SER A 41 -66.10 -10.72 -2.62
CA SER A 41 -65.54 -12.02 -2.13
C SER A 41 -66.49 -13.19 -2.58
N PRO A 42 -66.26 -14.54 -2.49
CA PRO A 42 -65.43 -15.31 -1.53
C PRO A 42 -64.83 -16.70 -1.99
N TYR A 43 -64.16 -17.40 -1.06
CA TYR A 43 -63.55 -18.77 -0.95
C TYR A 43 -64.46 -20.01 -1.25
N PRO A 44 -64.15 -21.31 -0.94
CA PRO A 44 -62.92 -22.19 -0.90
C PRO A 44 -63.13 -23.65 -1.48
N ASN A 45 -62.11 -24.55 -1.50
CA ASN A 45 -62.14 -25.93 -0.91
C ASN A 45 -61.06 -26.95 -1.39
N ASN A 46 -60.84 -27.93 -0.49
CA ASN A 46 -59.88 -29.04 -0.37
C ASN A 46 -59.97 -30.24 -1.37
N VAL A 47 -58.78 -30.81 -1.73
CA VAL A 47 -58.28 -32.25 -1.68
C VAL A 47 -59.03 -33.32 -2.56
N PRO A 48 -58.41 -34.34 -3.25
CA PRO A 48 -57.35 -35.29 -2.79
C PRO A 48 -56.24 -35.79 -3.77
N HIS A 49 -55.24 -36.45 -3.17
CA HIS A 49 -54.10 -37.21 -3.76
C HIS A 49 -54.47 -38.42 -4.66
N PRO A 50 -53.51 -38.90 -5.49
CA PRO A 50 -53.06 -40.30 -5.33
C PRO A 50 -51.54 -40.59 -5.52
N ALA A 51 -51.08 -41.57 -4.72
CA ALA A 51 -50.06 -42.64 -4.89
C ALA A 51 -48.68 -42.46 -5.58
N VAL A 52 -47.64 -42.54 -4.74
CA VAL A 52 -46.43 -43.40 -4.74
C VAL A 52 -45.76 -43.83 -6.06
N ALA A 53 -44.48 -43.43 -6.22
CA ALA A 53 -43.41 -44.27 -6.76
C ALA A 53 -42.08 -43.92 -6.07
N GLU A 54 -41.55 -44.86 -5.29
CA GLU A 54 -40.26 -44.77 -4.61
C GLU A 54 -39.11 -44.96 -5.62
N ASN A 55 -38.13 -44.05 -5.61
CA ASN A 55 -36.84 -44.25 -6.29
C ASN A 55 -35.82 -44.79 -5.27
N PRO A 56 -35.01 -45.81 -5.61
CA PRO A 56 -34.06 -46.41 -4.70
C PRO A 56 -32.84 -45.50 -4.42
N PRO A 57 -32.18 -45.65 -3.26
CA PRO A 57 -31.03 -44.82 -2.90
C PRO A 57 -29.81 -45.15 -3.77
N PRO A 58 -28.99 -44.15 -4.18
CA PRO A 58 -27.74 -44.43 -4.86
C PRO A 58 -26.78 -45.14 -3.91
N ALA A 59 -26.28 -46.29 -4.37
CA ALA A 59 -25.29 -47.10 -3.69
C ALA A 59 -24.04 -46.28 -3.36
N LEU A 60 -23.52 -46.51 -2.15
CA LEU A 60 -22.18 -46.12 -1.70
C LEU A 60 -21.13 -46.72 -2.66
N GLN A 61 -20.78 -45.96 -3.70
CA GLN A 61 -19.54 -46.20 -4.43
C GLN A 61 -18.40 -45.74 -3.53
N GLN A 62 -17.71 -46.75 -2.98
CA GLN A 62 -16.42 -46.61 -2.33
C GLN A 62 -15.53 -45.69 -3.18
N ALA A 63 -15.16 -44.56 -2.58
CA ALA A 63 -14.12 -43.69 -3.11
C ALA A 63 -12.83 -44.51 -3.19
N ALA A 64 -12.54 -45.03 -4.39
CA ALA A 64 -11.19 -45.45 -4.73
C ALA A 64 -10.29 -44.23 -4.52
N GLY A 65 -9.41 -44.31 -3.52
CA GLY A 65 -8.46 -43.25 -3.21
C GLY A 65 -7.69 -42.89 -4.47
N GLN A 66 -8.00 -41.72 -5.03
CA GLN A 66 -7.11 -41.06 -5.97
C GLN A 66 -5.86 -40.73 -5.19
N THR A 67 -4.83 -41.56 -5.35
CA THR A 67 -3.45 -41.19 -5.05
C THR A 67 -3.13 -39.98 -5.92
N THR A 68 -3.24 -38.78 -5.35
CA THR A 68 -2.79 -37.52 -5.95
C THR A 68 -1.30 -37.67 -6.26
N LYS A 69 -0.99 -37.79 -7.55
CA LYS A 69 0.39 -37.85 -8.03
C LYS A 69 1.03 -36.50 -7.71
N ALA A 70 2.06 -36.48 -6.87
CA ALA A 70 2.75 -35.26 -6.48
C ALA A 70 3.27 -34.52 -7.73
N ILE A 71 2.93 -33.24 -7.85
CA ILE A 71 3.32 -32.39 -8.99
C ILE A 71 4.75 -31.89 -8.73
N ALA A 72 5.62 -32.09 -9.71
CA ALA A 72 6.98 -31.55 -9.67
C ALA A 72 6.99 -30.12 -10.23
N TRP A 73 7.24 -29.14 -9.37
CA TRP A 73 7.36 -27.73 -9.73
C TRP A 73 8.83 -27.34 -9.99
N PRO A 74 9.11 -26.36 -10.87
CA PRO A 74 8.17 -25.63 -11.71
C PRO A 74 7.66 -26.45 -12.91
N LEU A 75 6.46 -26.14 -13.36
CA LEU A 75 5.93 -26.64 -14.63
C LEU A 75 6.42 -25.76 -15.78
N THR A 76 6.60 -26.36 -16.95
CA THR A 76 6.86 -25.64 -18.20
C THR A 76 5.68 -25.82 -19.13
N HIS A 77 5.09 -24.72 -19.57
CA HIS A 77 3.99 -24.72 -20.51
C HIS A 77 4.39 -24.04 -21.82
N PRO A 78 4.32 -24.71 -22.98
CA PRO A 78 4.60 -24.08 -24.26
C PRO A 78 3.43 -23.15 -24.62
N VAL A 79 3.73 -21.86 -24.80
CA VAL A 79 2.73 -20.83 -25.09
C VAL A 79 2.60 -20.65 -26.61
N LEU A 80 3.72 -20.38 -27.30
CA LEU A 80 3.85 -20.38 -28.76
C LEU A 80 5.03 -21.31 -29.12
N PRO A 81 4.79 -22.62 -29.29
CA PRO A 81 5.85 -23.59 -29.56
C PRO A 81 6.72 -23.23 -30.78
N GLU A 82 6.09 -22.74 -31.84
CA GLU A 82 6.73 -22.37 -33.10
C GLU A 82 7.66 -21.16 -33.00
N GLU A 83 7.43 -20.29 -32.02
CA GLU A 83 8.24 -19.12 -31.71
C GLU A 83 9.15 -19.35 -30.49
N ASN A 84 9.19 -20.58 -29.96
CA ASN A 84 9.91 -20.93 -28.74
C ASN A 84 9.55 -20.03 -27.53
N VAL A 85 8.27 -19.65 -27.42
CA VAL A 85 7.73 -18.90 -26.28
C VAL A 85 7.05 -19.87 -25.32
N GLN A 86 7.44 -19.80 -24.05
CA GLN A 86 6.93 -20.67 -22.99
C GLN A 86 6.69 -19.89 -21.69
N ALA A 87 5.99 -20.51 -20.75
CA ALA A 87 5.81 -20.01 -19.40
C ALA A 87 6.31 -21.05 -18.40
N LEU A 88 7.18 -20.62 -17.48
CA LEU A 88 7.45 -21.37 -16.26
C LEU A 88 6.39 -21.05 -15.23
N ILE A 89 5.92 -22.06 -14.51
CA ILE A 89 4.83 -21.94 -13.55
C ILE A 89 5.30 -22.50 -12.22
N PHE A 90 5.21 -21.69 -11.18
CA PHE A 90 5.51 -22.06 -9.80
C PHE A 90 4.23 -22.07 -9.00
N TYR A 91 4.09 -23.07 -8.12
CA TYR A 91 3.19 -23.02 -6.99
C TYR A 91 4.01 -22.72 -5.74
N HIS A 92 3.64 -21.68 -5.00
CA HIS A 92 4.40 -21.20 -3.84
C HIS A 92 3.53 -20.36 -2.91
N THR A 93 4.12 -19.86 -1.84
CA THR A 93 3.46 -19.00 -0.86
C THR A 93 4.08 -17.61 -0.81
N ILE A 94 3.27 -16.60 -0.50
CA ILE A 94 3.74 -15.25 -0.16
C ILE A 94 3.21 -14.90 1.21
N LYS A 95 4.05 -14.37 2.08
CA LYS A 95 3.63 -13.83 3.38
C LYS A 95 3.16 -12.39 3.21
N SER A 96 1.87 -12.15 3.40
CA SER A 96 1.24 -10.83 3.46
C SER A 96 0.96 -10.45 4.92
N ALA A 97 1.23 -9.19 5.28
CA ALA A 97 0.91 -8.67 6.60
C ALA A 97 -0.60 -8.56 6.86
N VAL A 98 -1.41 -8.53 5.81
CA VAL A 98 -2.87 -8.42 5.88
C VAL A 98 -3.54 -9.76 5.61
N SER A 99 -3.12 -10.44 4.53
CA SER A 99 -3.75 -11.66 4.05
C SER A 99 -3.13 -12.95 4.63
N GLY A 100 -2.09 -12.84 5.46
CA GLY A 100 -1.36 -13.99 6.01
C GLY A 100 -0.59 -14.74 4.93
N GLU A 101 -0.58 -16.07 4.99
CA GLU A 101 0.00 -16.88 3.91
C GLU A 101 -0.93 -16.93 2.69
N VAL A 102 -0.43 -16.39 1.58
CA VAL A 102 -1.12 -16.33 0.30
C VAL A 102 -0.57 -17.41 -0.60
N ASN A 103 -1.36 -18.45 -0.85
CA ASN A 103 -1.04 -19.46 -1.86
C ASN A 103 -1.14 -18.84 -3.26
N CYS A 104 -0.10 -19.00 -4.07
CA CYS A 104 0.03 -18.33 -5.35
C CYS A 104 0.47 -19.28 -6.46
N TRP A 105 0.07 -18.93 -7.69
CA TRP A 105 0.77 -19.37 -8.88
C TRP A 105 1.54 -18.21 -9.48
N THR A 106 2.81 -18.42 -9.81
CA THR A 106 3.60 -17.44 -10.58
C THR A 106 3.95 -17.99 -11.94
N TYR A 107 3.62 -17.21 -12.98
CA TYR A 107 3.93 -17.47 -14.37
C TYR A 107 5.05 -16.51 -14.79
N ILE A 108 6.17 -17.08 -15.24
CA ILE A 108 7.32 -16.34 -15.75
C ILE A 108 7.43 -16.65 -17.24
N SER A 109 7.27 -15.65 -18.11
CA SER A 109 7.47 -15.86 -19.54
C SER A 109 8.94 -16.12 -19.86
N LYS A 110 9.17 -16.88 -20.94
CA LYS A 110 10.46 -17.03 -21.59
C LYS A 110 10.27 -16.98 -23.09
N GLY A 111 10.96 -16.04 -23.74
CA GLY A 111 10.98 -15.88 -25.19
C GLY A 111 10.54 -14.49 -25.67
N LEU A 112 9.98 -13.64 -24.80
CA LEU A 112 9.62 -12.27 -25.17
C LEU A 112 10.86 -11.43 -25.52
N ALA A 113 11.99 -11.69 -24.87
CA ALA A 113 13.23 -10.98 -25.13
C ALA A 113 13.70 -11.10 -26.59
N GLN A 114 13.32 -12.18 -27.30
CA GLN A 114 13.67 -12.41 -28.71
C GLN A 114 13.07 -11.36 -29.65
N VAL A 115 11.96 -10.71 -29.23
CA VAL A 115 11.29 -9.63 -29.97
C VAL A 115 11.49 -8.27 -29.31
N GLY A 116 12.54 -8.13 -28.48
CA GLY A 116 12.89 -6.87 -27.83
C GLY A 116 11.99 -6.47 -26.66
N GLN A 117 11.16 -7.38 -26.16
CA GLN A 117 10.25 -7.13 -25.04
C GLN A 117 10.79 -7.77 -23.75
N LYS A 118 10.85 -7.00 -22.66
CA LYS A 118 11.12 -7.55 -21.32
C LYS A 118 10.13 -8.67 -21.02
N GLU A 119 10.62 -9.75 -20.42
CA GLU A 119 9.75 -10.83 -19.97
C GLU A 119 8.70 -10.31 -18.98
N ILE A 120 7.58 -11.00 -18.85
CA ILE A 120 6.50 -10.59 -17.96
C ILE A 120 6.22 -11.67 -16.91
N VAL A 121 5.88 -11.22 -15.72
CA VAL A 121 5.60 -12.09 -14.57
C VAL A 121 4.19 -11.83 -14.07
N PHE A 122 3.39 -12.88 -13.98
CA PHE A 122 2.10 -12.89 -13.30
C PHE A 122 2.23 -13.64 -12.01
N THR A 123 1.68 -13.10 -10.92
CA THR A 123 1.49 -13.87 -9.69
C THR A 123 0.02 -13.80 -9.33
N ILE A 124 -0.66 -14.92 -9.20
CA ILE A 124 -2.10 -14.98 -8.98
C ILE A 124 -2.35 -15.67 -7.65
N ARG A 125 -3.10 -15.00 -6.77
CA ARG A 125 -3.62 -15.60 -5.55
C ARG A 125 -4.59 -16.72 -5.91
N ARG A 126 -4.34 -17.89 -5.34
CA ARG A 126 -5.23 -19.04 -5.40
C ARG A 126 -6.40 -18.84 -4.45
N ARG A 127 -7.61 -19.15 -4.93
CA ARG A 127 -8.81 -19.20 -4.08
C ARG A 127 -8.79 -20.47 -3.23
N ALA A 128 -9.43 -20.43 -2.06
CA ALA A 128 -9.40 -21.55 -1.12
C ALA A 128 -9.95 -22.87 -1.70
N ASN A 129 -10.82 -22.81 -2.71
CA ASN A 129 -11.46 -23.96 -3.35
C ASN A 129 -10.74 -24.46 -4.61
N GLU A 130 -9.68 -23.78 -5.07
CA GLU A 130 -8.95 -24.21 -6.26
C GLU A 130 -7.85 -25.18 -5.89
N LEU A 131 -7.68 -26.26 -6.65
CA LEU A 131 -6.57 -27.20 -6.49
C LEU A 131 -5.27 -26.62 -7.06
N GLU A 132 -4.11 -27.12 -6.62
CA GLU A 132 -2.80 -26.62 -7.06
C GLU A 132 -2.54 -26.74 -8.58
N ASP A 133 -3.23 -27.65 -9.26
CA ASP A 133 -3.17 -27.89 -10.71
C ASP A 133 -4.25 -27.15 -11.51
N ASN A 134 -5.18 -26.45 -10.86
CA ASN A 134 -6.22 -25.67 -11.52
C ASN A 134 -5.71 -24.30 -11.99
N LEU A 135 -4.75 -24.33 -12.90
CA LEU A 135 -4.02 -23.16 -13.39
C LEU A 135 -4.90 -22.25 -14.26
N PRO A 136 -5.07 -20.95 -13.91
CA PRO A 136 -5.72 -19.99 -14.79
C PRO A 136 -5.02 -19.89 -16.16
N SER A 137 -5.80 -19.85 -17.24
CA SER A 137 -5.26 -19.81 -18.62
C SER A 137 -4.97 -18.39 -19.12
N ALA A 138 -5.51 -17.37 -18.47
CA ALA A 138 -5.39 -15.97 -18.90
C ALA A 138 -3.95 -15.47 -19.05
N PRO A 139 -2.98 -15.84 -18.17
CA PRO A 139 -1.57 -15.46 -18.35
C PRO A 139 -0.98 -15.94 -19.68
N PHE A 140 -1.30 -17.16 -20.12
CA PHE A 140 -0.80 -17.68 -21.40
C PHE A 140 -1.31 -16.86 -22.58
N GLN A 141 -2.60 -16.50 -22.57
CA GLN A 141 -3.19 -15.66 -23.62
C GLN A 141 -2.56 -14.26 -23.61
N TRP A 142 -2.28 -13.72 -22.43
CA TRP A 142 -1.63 -12.41 -22.33
C TRP A 142 -0.17 -12.43 -22.82
N ILE A 143 0.59 -13.48 -22.52
CA ILE A 143 1.95 -13.67 -23.05
C ILE A 143 1.92 -13.71 -24.58
N LYS A 144 0.95 -14.43 -25.20
CA LYS A 144 0.76 -14.43 -26.66
C LYS A 144 0.50 -13.04 -27.21
N PHE A 145 -0.39 -12.29 -26.55
CA PHE A 145 -0.75 -10.94 -26.94
C PHE A 145 0.47 -10.00 -26.89
N VAL A 146 1.21 -10.00 -25.79
CA VAL A 146 2.41 -9.18 -25.61
C VAL A 146 3.50 -9.55 -26.63
N TYR A 147 3.74 -10.84 -26.86
CA TYR A 147 4.67 -11.29 -27.90
C TYR A 147 4.29 -10.76 -29.28
N SER A 148 3.01 -10.91 -29.65
CA SER A 148 2.51 -10.49 -30.96
C SER A 148 2.59 -8.98 -31.15
N ALA A 149 2.28 -8.20 -30.10
CA ALA A 149 2.43 -6.75 -30.10
C ALA A 149 3.90 -6.33 -30.26
N ALA A 150 4.80 -6.92 -29.46
CA ALA A 150 6.22 -6.62 -29.50
C ALA A 150 6.87 -7.00 -30.84
N LYS A 151 6.49 -8.15 -31.42
CA LYS A 151 6.93 -8.56 -32.77
C LYS A 151 6.55 -7.53 -33.85
N ASN A 152 5.47 -6.77 -33.62
CA ASN A 152 5.03 -5.66 -34.47
C ASN A 152 5.59 -4.29 -34.05
N GLY A 153 6.61 -4.26 -33.18
CA GLY A 153 7.26 -3.03 -32.71
C GLY A 153 6.52 -2.30 -31.58
N GLN A 154 5.48 -2.90 -31.00
CA GLN A 154 4.73 -2.33 -29.88
C GLN A 154 5.18 -3.00 -28.57
N THR A 155 6.22 -2.46 -27.96
CA THR A 155 6.72 -2.93 -26.65
C THR A 155 6.09 -2.16 -25.49
N VAL A 156 6.18 -2.75 -24.30
CA VAL A 156 5.74 -2.17 -23.02
C VAL A 156 6.91 -2.09 -22.05
N GLU A 157 6.92 -1.03 -21.27
CA GLU A 157 7.95 -0.74 -20.25
C GLU A 157 7.31 -0.45 -18.89
N GLU A 158 8.15 -0.21 -17.89
CA GLU A 158 7.76 0.14 -16.53
C GLU A 158 6.77 1.31 -16.49
N PHE A 159 5.73 1.12 -15.68
CA PHE A 159 4.56 1.98 -15.48
C PHE A 159 3.77 2.34 -16.74
N GLN A 160 4.05 1.69 -17.87
CA GLN A 160 3.14 1.69 -19.00
C GLN A 160 1.93 0.80 -18.71
N ARG A 161 0.91 0.96 -19.54
CA ARG A 161 -0.33 0.20 -19.41
C ARG A 161 -0.85 -0.29 -20.76
N THR A 162 -1.54 -1.40 -20.72
CA THR A 162 -2.43 -1.86 -21.79
C THR A 162 -3.86 -1.76 -21.30
N GLU A 163 -4.68 -1.00 -22.01
CA GLU A 163 -6.14 -1.03 -21.86
C GLU A 163 -6.72 -2.10 -22.77
N PHE A 164 -7.65 -2.90 -22.25
CA PHE A 164 -8.26 -3.97 -23.01
C PHE A 164 -9.76 -4.10 -22.72
N HIS A 165 -10.47 -4.63 -23.71
CA HIS A 165 -11.89 -4.88 -23.64
C HIS A 165 -12.12 -6.39 -23.78
N SER A 166 -11.95 -7.11 -22.67
CA SER A 166 -12.30 -8.53 -22.59
C SER A 166 -13.61 -8.70 -21.82
N PRO A 167 -14.52 -9.62 -22.22
CA PRO A 167 -15.68 -9.96 -21.41
C PRO A 167 -15.29 -10.56 -20.05
N SER A 168 -14.11 -11.18 -19.96
CA SER A 168 -13.53 -11.67 -18.70
C SER A 168 -12.01 -11.80 -18.81
N PHE A 169 -11.29 -11.41 -17.77
CA PHE A 169 -9.86 -11.69 -17.60
C PHE A 169 -9.67 -12.17 -16.16
N LEU A 170 -9.02 -13.34 -15.97
CA LEU A 170 -8.87 -13.95 -14.64
C LEU A 170 -10.20 -14.06 -13.87
N ASP A 171 -11.24 -14.54 -14.56
CA ASP A 171 -12.61 -14.71 -14.04
C ASP A 171 -13.30 -13.41 -13.61
N ARG A 172 -12.77 -12.24 -14.00
CA ARG A 172 -13.36 -10.93 -13.70
C ARG A 172 -13.72 -10.15 -14.96
N PRO A 173 -14.95 -9.61 -15.05
CA PRO A 173 -15.36 -8.77 -16.18
C PRO A 173 -14.87 -7.32 -16.08
N ASP A 174 -14.45 -6.88 -14.89
CA ASP A 174 -14.14 -5.50 -14.57
C ASP A 174 -12.65 -5.19 -14.46
N PHE A 175 -11.75 -6.16 -14.67
CA PHE A 175 -10.37 -5.80 -15.03
C PHE A 175 -10.36 -5.13 -16.41
N LYS A 176 -9.79 -3.92 -16.47
CA LYS A 176 -9.76 -3.11 -17.70
C LYS A 176 -8.35 -2.76 -18.15
N TRP A 177 -7.45 -2.58 -17.19
CA TRP A 177 -6.07 -2.21 -17.46
C TRP A 177 -5.12 -3.25 -16.90
N ILE A 178 -4.02 -3.47 -17.61
CA ILE A 178 -2.80 -4.06 -17.08
C ILE A 178 -1.74 -2.97 -16.99
N VAL A 179 -1.17 -2.79 -15.81
CA VAL A 179 -0.02 -1.92 -15.57
C VAL A 179 1.22 -2.80 -15.44
N TYR A 180 2.26 -2.46 -16.21
CA TYR A 180 3.53 -3.16 -16.17
C TYR A 180 4.44 -2.50 -15.15
N CYS A 181 4.62 -3.14 -14.01
CA CYS A 181 5.38 -2.61 -12.90
C CYS A 181 6.83 -3.11 -12.91
N PRO A 182 7.77 -2.41 -12.24
CA PRO A 182 9.15 -2.87 -12.11
C PRO A 182 9.24 -4.26 -11.49
N ALA A 183 10.30 -4.98 -11.88
CA ALA A 183 10.67 -6.28 -11.34
C ALA A 183 10.74 -6.27 -9.81
N HIS A 184 9.96 -7.15 -9.17
CA HIS A 184 10.10 -7.45 -7.75
C HIS A 184 10.34 -8.95 -7.58
N PRO A 185 11.43 -9.36 -6.92
CA PRO A 185 11.63 -10.77 -6.57
C PRO A 185 10.48 -11.31 -5.71
N ILE A 186 10.20 -12.59 -5.88
CA ILE A 186 9.19 -13.31 -5.09
C ILE A 186 9.94 -14.29 -4.20
N ALA A 187 9.82 -14.13 -2.88
CA ALA A 187 10.70 -14.77 -1.89
C ALA A 187 10.81 -16.31 -2.03
N ASP A 188 9.72 -16.99 -2.35
CA ASP A 188 9.67 -18.45 -2.44
C ASP A 188 10.06 -19.00 -3.84
N ILE A 189 10.53 -18.14 -4.75
CA ILE A 189 11.02 -18.54 -6.08
C ILE A 189 12.52 -18.23 -6.18
N PRO A 190 13.39 -19.22 -6.47
CA PRO A 190 14.81 -18.97 -6.57
C PRO A 190 15.15 -17.92 -7.64
N ALA A 191 16.01 -16.97 -7.29
CA ALA A 191 16.40 -15.86 -8.15
C ALA A 191 16.90 -16.30 -9.55
N SER A 192 17.49 -17.50 -9.64
CA SER A 192 17.97 -18.10 -10.90
C SER A 192 16.89 -18.37 -11.94
N TYR A 193 15.62 -18.39 -11.56
CA TYR A 193 14.50 -18.58 -12.50
C TYR A 193 13.97 -17.29 -13.09
N PHE A 194 14.25 -16.15 -12.46
CA PHE A 194 13.88 -14.86 -13.01
C PHE A 194 14.85 -14.50 -14.15
N PRO A 195 14.33 -13.92 -15.25
CA PRO A 195 15.17 -13.41 -16.33
C PRO A 195 15.97 -12.18 -15.85
N LEU A 196 16.88 -11.66 -16.67
CA LEU A 196 17.66 -10.47 -16.28
C LEU A 196 16.80 -9.23 -16.12
N GLU A 197 15.84 -9.04 -17.03
CA GLU A 197 14.89 -7.93 -17.01
C GLU A 197 13.47 -8.48 -17.19
N TRP A 198 12.55 -8.05 -16.32
CA TRP A 198 11.14 -8.38 -16.42
C TRP A 198 10.23 -7.29 -15.87
N LEU A 199 8.95 -7.41 -16.20
CA LEU A 199 7.89 -6.55 -15.72
C LEU A 199 6.89 -7.38 -14.91
N GLN A 200 6.50 -6.89 -13.74
CA GLN A 200 5.42 -7.45 -12.95
C GLN A 200 4.08 -6.98 -13.52
N VAL A 201 3.15 -7.90 -13.79
CA VAL A 201 1.84 -7.54 -14.33
C VAL A 201 0.84 -7.33 -13.21
N ILE A 202 0.38 -6.08 -13.05
CA ILE A 202 -0.61 -5.69 -12.04
C ILE A 202 -1.87 -5.14 -12.73
N PRO A 203 -3.00 -5.86 -12.70
CA PRO A 203 -4.24 -5.39 -13.30
C PRO A 203 -5.00 -4.45 -12.37
N LEU A 204 -5.60 -3.41 -12.96
CA LEU A 204 -6.53 -2.50 -12.30
C LEU A 204 -7.96 -2.83 -12.72
N ILE A 205 -8.87 -2.86 -11.74
CA ILE A 205 -10.30 -2.96 -12.01
C ILE A 205 -10.85 -1.59 -12.41
N ALA A 206 -12.02 -1.57 -13.07
CA ALA A 206 -12.58 -0.39 -13.71
C ALA A 206 -12.60 0.87 -12.81
N PRO A 207 -13.04 0.81 -11.53
CA PRO A 207 -13.01 1.99 -10.66
C PRO A 207 -11.61 2.54 -10.39
N GLU A 208 -10.60 1.68 -10.30
CA GLU A 208 -9.21 2.06 -10.06
C GLU A 208 -8.55 2.58 -11.33
N ALA A 209 -8.87 1.97 -12.47
CA ALA A 209 -8.41 2.41 -13.78
C ALA A 209 -8.94 3.82 -14.09
N GLU A 210 -10.17 4.14 -13.73
CA GLU A 210 -10.74 5.49 -13.88
C GLU A 210 -9.98 6.53 -13.03
N VAL A 211 -9.67 6.19 -11.77
CA VAL A 211 -8.84 7.03 -10.90
C VAL A 211 -7.44 7.21 -11.48
N ALA A 212 -6.80 6.12 -11.91
CA ALA A 212 -5.46 6.13 -12.51
C ALA A 212 -5.41 6.97 -13.79
N GLN A 213 -6.44 6.89 -14.64
CA GLN A 213 -6.55 7.64 -15.87
C GLN A 213 -6.58 9.15 -15.62
N ARG A 214 -7.31 9.58 -14.59
CA ARG A 214 -7.54 10.99 -14.33
C ARG A 214 -6.52 11.62 -13.38
N TYR A 215 -5.97 10.85 -12.45
CA TYR A 215 -5.16 11.36 -11.36
C TYR A 215 -3.77 10.71 -11.25
N GLY A 216 -3.37 9.89 -12.22
CA GLY A 216 -2.05 9.25 -12.28
C GLY A 216 -2.07 7.83 -11.72
N ILE A 217 -1.30 6.94 -12.34
CA ILE A 217 -1.27 5.50 -12.03
C ILE A 217 -0.83 5.24 -10.58
N MET A 218 0.10 6.04 -10.05
CA MET A 218 0.62 5.85 -8.70
C MET A 218 -0.41 6.11 -7.61
N ARG A 219 -1.43 6.92 -7.87
CA ARG A 219 -2.54 7.07 -6.92
C ARG A 219 -3.28 5.75 -6.75
N ALA A 220 -3.58 5.03 -7.83
CA ALA A 220 -4.23 3.73 -7.74
C ALA A 220 -3.28 2.65 -7.15
N LEU A 221 -2.05 2.55 -7.65
CA LEU A 221 -1.10 1.54 -7.20
C LEU A 221 -0.72 1.71 -5.71
N GLY A 222 -0.54 2.94 -5.24
CA GLY A 222 -0.22 3.19 -3.84
C GLY A 222 -1.36 2.81 -2.90
N HIS A 223 -2.61 3.08 -3.28
CA HIS A 223 -3.77 2.62 -2.49
C HIS A 223 -3.92 1.09 -2.51
N LEU A 224 -3.59 0.44 -3.63
CA LEU A 224 -3.52 -1.03 -3.71
C LEU A 224 -2.42 -1.58 -2.78
N GLY A 225 -1.25 -0.94 -2.76
CA GLY A 225 -0.17 -1.24 -1.82
C GLY A 225 -0.59 -1.08 -0.36
N ALA A 226 -1.23 0.04 -0.04
CA ALA A 226 -1.69 0.34 1.31
C ALA A 226 -2.72 -0.67 1.83
N GLN A 227 -3.62 -1.15 0.98
CA GLN A 227 -4.63 -2.14 1.33
C GLN A 227 -4.00 -3.46 1.80
N GLU A 228 -2.91 -3.90 1.17
CA GLU A 228 -2.19 -5.12 1.54
C GLU A 228 -0.97 -4.85 2.46
N ARG A 229 -0.77 -3.60 2.88
CA ARG A 229 0.43 -3.13 3.62
C ARG A 229 1.73 -3.53 2.92
N TRP A 230 1.75 -3.38 1.60
CA TRP A 230 2.86 -3.74 0.73
C TRP A 230 3.30 -2.52 -0.08
N PHE A 231 4.56 -2.12 0.08
CA PHE A 231 5.13 -1.05 -0.71
C PHE A 231 5.94 -1.60 -1.90
N PRO A 232 5.85 -0.99 -3.10
CA PRO A 232 4.87 0.03 -3.49
C PRO A 232 3.46 -0.54 -3.78
N PHE A 233 3.37 -1.81 -4.14
CA PHE A 233 2.12 -2.53 -4.43
C PHE A 233 2.34 -4.04 -4.24
N PRO A 234 1.31 -4.83 -3.92
CA PRO A 234 1.44 -6.28 -3.81
C PRO A 234 1.86 -6.90 -5.15
N PRO A 235 2.83 -7.84 -5.18
CA PRO A 235 3.25 -8.48 -6.41
C PRO A 235 2.24 -9.51 -6.94
N TRP A 236 1.13 -9.77 -6.23
CA TRP A 236 0.11 -10.73 -6.64
C TRP A 236 -1.21 -10.08 -7.04
N ILE A 237 -1.94 -10.83 -7.86
CA ILE A 237 -3.29 -10.51 -8.33
C ILE A 237 -4.27 -11.26 -7.43
N ASP A 238 -5.04 -10.51 -6.66
CA ASP A 238 -6.22 -11.04 -5.98
C ASP A 238 -7.46 -10.84 -6.87
N ARG A 239 -8.10 -11.94 -7.26
CA ARG A 239 -9.30 -11.92 -8.12
C ARG A 239 -10.56 -11.52 -7.35
N ASP A 240 -10.57 -11.64 -6.03
CA ASP A 240 -11.76 -11.41 -5.20
C ASP A 240 -11.68 -10.08 -4.44
N ARG A 241 -10.60 -9.30 -4.65
CA ARG A 241 -10.43 -7.98 -4.04
C ARG A 241 -11.51 -6.99 -4.45
N GLN A 242 -11.84 -6.10 -3.52
CA GLN A 242 -12.63 -4.90 -3.79
C GLN A 242 -11.75 -3.78 -4.35
N PRO A 243 -12.34 -2.72 -4.92
CA PRO A 243 -11.57 -1.54 -5.33
C PRO A 243 -10.88 -0.89 -4.14
N CYS A 244 -9.58 -0.64 -4.26
CA CYS A 244 -8.82 0.10 -3.24
C CYS A 244 -9.14 1.60 -3.25
N ILE A 245 -9.58 2.11 -4.40
CA ILE A 245 -9.94 3.51 -4.60
C ILE A 245 -10.96 3.66 -5.73
N THR A 246 -11.82 4.68 -5.63
CA THR A 246 -12.84 5.01 -6.63
C THR A 246 -12.94 6.52 -6.85
N MET A 247 -13.67 6.93 -7.89
CA MET A 247 -13.95 8.35 -8.13
C MET A 247 -14.70 9.04 -7.00
N ALA A 248 -15.53 8.32 -6.24
CA ALA A 248 -16.19 8.87 -5.06
C ALA A 248 -15.17 9.29 -3.99
N ASN A 249 -14.02 8.62 -3.93
CA ASN A 249 -12.93 8.99 -3.03
C ASN A 249 -12.14 10.22 -3.52
N MET A 250 -12.35 10.67 -4.75
CA MET A 250 -11.60 11.78 -5.37
C MET A 250 -12.34 13.11 -5.35
N VAL A 251 -13.57 13.15 -4.82
CA VAL A 251 -14.37 14.38 -4.78
C VAL A 251 -13.61 15.49 -4.06
N GLY A 252 -13.46 16.63 -4.73
CA GLY A 252 -12.78 17.80 -4.19
C GLY A 252 -11.26 17.83 -4.41
N THR A 253 -10.70 16.81 -5.07
CA THR A 253 -9.27 16.75 -5.41
C THR A 253 -8.80 18.01 -6.15
N MET A 254 -7.65 18.52 -5.74
CA MET A 254 -6.92 19.60 -6.38
C MET A 254 -6.36 19.18 -7.73
N LYS A 255 -6.08 17.88 -7.94
CA LYS A 255 -5.63 17.37 -9.25
C LYS A 255 -6.65 17.61 -10.38
N GLU A 256 -7.93 17.80 -10.09
CA GLU A 256 -8.92 18.21 -11.12
C GLU A 256 -8.60 19.56 -11.77
N SER A 257 -7.83 20.41 -11.09
CA SER A 257 -7.41 21.72 -11.62
C SER A 257 -5.98 21.71 -12.14
N LEU A 258 -5.33 20.55 -12.20
CA LEU A 258 -3.96 20.37 -12.68
C LEU A 258 -3.98 19.55 -13.98
N PRO A 259 -3.74 20.17 -15.15
CA PRO A 259 -3.49 19.40 -16.36
C PRO A 259 -2.13 18.70 -16.22
N LEU A 260 -2.15 17.42 -15.85
CA LEU A 260 -0.94 16.62 -15.70
C LEU A 260 -0.33 16.31 -17.06
N VAL A 261 0.94 16.65 -17.22
CA VAL A 261 1.78 16.26 -18.34
C VAL A 261 2.53 14.99 -17.94
N ILE A 262 2.50 13.99 -18.80
CA ILE A 262 3.20 12.73 -18.58
C ILE A 262 4.55 12.80 -19.29
N VAL A 263 5.62 12.94 -18.49
CA VAL A 263 7.00 12.75 -18.96
C VAL A 263 7.49 11.44 -18.35
N ARG A 264 7.59 10.41 -19.19
CA ARG A 264 7.87 9.04 -18.73
C ARG A 264 9.21 8.99 -17.97
N GLY A 265 9.25 8.28 -16.85
CA GLY A 265 10.45 8.05 -16.04
C GLY A 265 10.86 9.20 -15.12
N VAL A 266 10.16 10.34 -15.15
CA VAL A 266 10.40 11.42 -14.17
C VAL A 266 9.85 11.01 -12.80
N SER A 267 10.64 11.25 -11.77
CA SER A 267 10.29 10.93 -10.37
C SER A 267 10.34 12.17 -9.51
N ALA A 268 9.31 12.38 -8.72
CA ALA A 268 9.27 13.38 -7.67
C ALA A 268 9.40 12.71 -6.30
N LEU A 269 10.34 13.17 -5.48
CA LEU A 269 10.74 12.52 -4.24
C LEU A 269 10.87 13.53 -3.10
N LYS A 270 10.70 13.05 -1.87
CA LYS A 270 11.07 13.77 -0.66
C LYS A 270 12.15 12.97 0.09
N ARG A 271 13.29 13.60 0.35
CA ARG A 271 14.42 13.07 1.14
C ARG A 271 14.73 14.04 2.27
N GLY A 272 14.21 13.79 3.47
CA GLY A 272 14.33 14.74 4.57
C GLY A 272 13.68 16.10 4.21
N MET A 273 14.49 17.16 4.12
CA MET A 273 14.07 18.52 3.74
C MET A 273 14.16 18.78 2.22
N ASP A 274 14.71 17.84 1.45
CA ASP A 274 14.89 18.00 0.02
C ASP A 274 13.67 17.45 -0.73
N ILE A 275 13.09 18.28 -1.61
CA ILE A 275 12.09 17.89 -2.58
C ILE A 275 12.77 17.81 -3.95
N VAL A 276 12.94 16.60 -4.46
CA VAL A 276 13.74 16.30 -5.64
C VAL A 276 12.82 16.00 -6.82
N LEU A 277 13.03 16.68 -7.94
CA LEU A 277 12.53 16.28 -9.24
C LEU A 277 13.69 15.63 -10.02
N HIS A 278 13.69 14.30 -10.05
CA HIS A 278 14.68 13.51 -10.75
C HIS A 278 14.23 13.24 -12.19
N VAL A 279 15.09 13.59 -13.14
CA VAL A 279 14.87 13.44 -14.59
C VAL A 279 15.97 12.53 -15.13
N PRO A 280 15.66 11.27 -15.46
CA PRO A 280 16.63 10.40 -16.12
C PRO A 280 17.14 11.03 -17.42
N GLN A 281 18.40 10.79 -17.77
CA GLN A 281 19.02 11.39 -18.95
C GLN A 281 18.22 11.15 -20.24
N GLY A 282 17.75 9.91 -20.43
CA GLY A 282 16.94 9.54 -21.60
C GLY A 282 15.58 10.25 -21.67
N CYS A 283 15.16 10.90 -20.57
CA CYS A 283 13.87 11.58 -20.46
C CYS A 283 13.97 13.10 -20.57
N ALA A 284 15.20 13.65 -20.59
CA ALA A 284 15.42 15.09 -20.62
C ALA A 284 14.82 15.75 -21.86
N LEU A 285 14.89 15.10 -23.03
CA LEU A 285 14.31 15.62 -24.28
C LEU A 285 12.78 15.79 -24.14
N TYR A 286 12.08 14.77 -23.65
CA TYR A 286 10.63 14.80 -23.49
C TYR A 286 10.18 15.87 -22.48
N LEU A 287 10.98 16.12 -21.43
CA LEU A 287 10.70 17.21 -20.50
C LEU A 287 10.82 18.59 -21.19
N LYS A 288 11.84 18.79 -22.04
CA LYS A 288 12.00 20.04 -22.81
C LYS A 288 10.84 20.25 -23.76
N GLU A 289 10.43 19.23 -24.50
CA GLU A 289 9.30 19.28 -25.42
C GLU A 289 7.99 19.64 -24.69
N ALA A 290 7.74 19.01 -23.54
CA ALA A 290 6.61 19.35 -22.67
C ALA A 290 6.65 20.81 -22.21
N LEU A 291 7.83 21.30 -21.81
CA LEU A 291 8.03 22.66 -21.34
C LEU A 291 7.95 23.71 -22.48
N ALA A 292 8.26 23.34 -23.72
CA ALA A 292 8.14 24.23 -24.87
C ALA A 292 6.68 24.59 -25.17
N GLN A 293 5.75 23.68 -24.88
CA GLN A 293 4.31 23.90 -25.03
C GLN A 293 3.67 24.67 -23.86
N PHE A 294 4.43 24.88 -22.78
CA PHE A 294 3.93 25.49 -21.55
C PHE A 294 3.86 27.02 -21.64
N GLN A 295 2.70 27.57 -21.27
CA GLN A 295 2.42 29.00 -21.15
C GLN A 295 2.57 29.47 -19.69
N LEU A 296 3.21 30.62 -19.48
CA LEU A 296 3.59 31.12 -18.15
C LEU A 296 2.39 31.35 -17.21
N GLU A 297 1.21 31.60 -17.76
CA GLU A 297 -0.05 31.87 -17.05
C GLU A 297 -0.73 30.59 -16.51
N HIS A 298 -0.11 29.43 -16.70
CA HIS A 298 -0.64 28.13 -16.34
C HIS A 298 0.20 27.41 -15.28
N VAL A 299 -0.34 26.35 -14.70
CA VAL A 299 0.42 25.43 -13.84
C VAL A 299 1.04 24.35 -14.72
N PHE A 300 2.33 24.10 -14.56
CA PHE A 300 3.03 22.99 -15.21
C PHE A 300 3.11 21.82 -14.24
N ALA A 301 2.20 20.85 -14.36
CA ALA A 301 2.15 19.69 -13.49
C ALA A 301 2.67 18.45 -14.20
N LEU A 302 3.54 17.70 -13.53
CA LEU A 302 4.16 16.47 -14.00
C LEU A 302 3.61 15.30 -13.21
N ASP A 303 3.18 14.26 -13.92
CA ASP A 303 2.95 12.95 -13.31
C ASP A 303 4.30 12.35 -12.90
N SER A 304 4.30 11.57 -11.82
CA SER A 304 5.52 11.03 -11.22
C SER A 304 5.48 9.51 -11.16
N THR A 305 6.55 8.87 -11.61
CA THR A 305 6.77 7.43 -11.43
C THR A 305 7.72 7.17 -10.25
N PRO A 306 7.59 6.03 -9.55
CA PRO A 306 8.48 5.63 -8.47
C PRO A 306 9.94 5.68 -8.88
N HIS A 307 10.75 6.32 -8.05
CA HIS A 307 12.20 6.19 -8.16
C HIS A 307 12.64 4.82 -7.65
N LYS A 308 13.70 4.25 -8.24
CA LYS A 308 14.24 2.93 -7.88
C LYS A 308 14.61 2.78 -6.39
N ASP A 309 15.00 3.89 -5.77
CA ASP A 309 15.41 3.94 -4.36
C ASP A 309 14.27 4.39 -3.43
N ALA A 310 13.04 4.49 -3.93
CA ALA A 310 11.90 4.85 -3.09
C ALA A 310 11.60 3.72 -2.09
N ASP A 311 11.39 4.09 -0.83
CA ASP A 311 11.06 3.17 0.26
C ASP A 311 9.65 3.40 0.83
N SER A 312 9.02 4.49 0.41
CA SER A 312 7.75 4.97 0.90
C SER A 312 7.05 5.84 -0.14
N GLY A 313 5.79 6.18 0.11
CA GLY A 313 5.03 7.09 -0.73
C GLY A 313 3.91 7.78 0.01
N LEU A 314 3.24 8.71 -0.67
CA LEU A 314 2.07 9.42 -0.16
C LEU A 314 0.78 8.92 -0.80
N LEU A 315 -0.26 8.90 0.03
CA LEU A 315 -1.63 8.57 -0.33
C LEU A 315 -2.51 9.77 -0.02
N TRP A 316 -3.54 9.94 -0.86
CA TRP A 316 -4.59 10.90 -0.59
C TRP A 316 -5.94 10.37 -1.06
N SER A 317 -6.97 10.69 -0.29
CA SER A 317 -8.38 10.56 -0.66
C SER A 317 -9.18 11.67 0.02
N ASN A 318 -10.44 11.85 -0.35
CA ASN A 318 -11.33 12.77 0.34
C ASN A 318 -11.79 12.26 1.73
N THR A 319 -11.55 10.98 2.04
CA THR A 319 -11.79 10.40 3.38
C THR A 319 -10.61 10.66 4.30
N ASP A 320 -9.39 10.67 3.74
CA ASP A 320 -8.14 11.00 4.42
C ASP A 320 -7.64 12.35 3.88
N THR A 321 -8.24 13.45 4.34
CA THR A 321 -7.94 14.78 3.76
C THR A 321 -6.52 15.24 4.03
N GLU A 322 -5.84 14.67 5.03
CA GLU A 322 -4.41 14.81 5.25
C GLU A 322 -3.65 13.69 4.54
N PRO A 323 -2.58 14.01 3.78
CA PRO A 323 -1.81 12.99 3.07
C PRO A 323 -1.21 11.95 4.04
N ARG A 324 -1.44 10.67 3.75
CA ARG A 324 -0.97 9.56 4.58
C ARG A 324 0.26 8.90 3.94
N GLY A 325 1.30 8.68 4.74
CA GLY A 325 2.46 7.89 4.31
C GLY A 325 2.18 6.40 4.34
N TYR A 326 2.78 5.65 3.41
CA TYR A 326 2.89 4.19 3.43
C TYR A 326 4.29 3.78 2.98
N ALA A 327 4.82 2.68 3.51
CA ALA A 327 6.24 2.35 3.37
C ALA A 327 6.52 0.85 3.39
N ALA A 328 7.69 0.48 2.86
CA ALA A 328 8.32 -0.80 3.12
C ALA A 328 8.91 -0.78 4.54
N GLY A 329 8.15 -1.32 5.50
CA GLY A 329 8.51 -1.24 6.91
C GLY A 329 8.27 0.16 7.49
N THR A 330 9.24 0.66 8.25
CA THR A 330 9.15 1.96 8.95
C THR A 330 9.97 3.08 8.31
N SER A 331 10.71 2.79 7.23
CA SER A 331 11.56 3.78 6.56
C SER A 331 10.74 4.80 5.78
N ASN A 332 11.22 6.04 5.77
CA ASN A 332 10.69 7.11 4.92
C ASN A 332 11.82 8.00 4.38
N ALA A 333 13.00 7.41 4.21
CA ALA A 333 14.21 8.12 3.81
C ALA A 333 14.11 8.64 2.37
N CYS A 334 13.40 7.93 1.50
CA CYS A 334 13.15 8.33 0.12
C CYS A 334 11.67 8.12 -0.25
N MET A 335 10.86 9.11 0.07
CA MET A 335 9.42 9.06 -0.15
C MET A 335 9.05 9.50 -1.56
N ASN A 336 8.36 8.63 -2.29
CA ASN A 336 7.82 8.93 -3.60
C ASN A 336 6.58 9.82 -3.53
N LEU A 337 6.56 10.84 -4.38
CA LEU A 337 5.42 11.73 -4.60
C LEU A 337 4.70 11.30 -5.88
N ASN A 338 3.37 11.42 -5.91
CA ASN A 338 2.55 11.01 -7.05
C ASN A 338 2.46 12.09 -8.14
N TYR A 339 2.93 13.31 -7.87
CA TYR A 339 3.08 14.37 -8.86
C TYR A 339 3.97 15.48 -8.31
N PHE A 340 4.46 16.31 -9.23
CA PHE A 340 5.10 17.58 -8.89
C PHE A 340 4.57 18.68 -9.82
N ALA A 341 4.30 19.86 -9.30
CA ALA A 341 3.80 20.96 -10.11
C ALA A 341 4.60 22.25 -9.89
N PHE A 342 4.83 22.99 -10.97
CA PHE A 342 5.33 24.35 -10.92
C PHE A 342 4.18 25.32 -11.14
N CYS A 343 4.06 26.31 -10.27
CA CYS A 343 3.07 27.38 -10.38
C CYS A 343 3.81 28.72 -10.45
N PRO A 344 4.13 29.22 -11.67
CA PRO A 344 4.80 30.51 -11.88
C PRO A 344 3.95 31.71 -11.48
N CYS A 345 4.49 32.93 -11.67
CA CYS A 345 3.80 34.19 -11.37
C CYS A 345 3.40 34.36 -9.90
N GLN A 346 4.24 33.85 -8.98
CA GLN A 346 4.05 34.02 -7.54
C GLN A 346 4.95 35.13 -7.00
N GLU A 347 4.53 35.72 -5.88
CA GLU A 347 5.27 36.81 -5.21
C GLU A 347 6.51 36.29 -4.48
N MET A 348 6.48 35.03 -4.03
CA MET A 348 7.58 34.38 -3.33
C MET A 348 7.72 32.92 -3.73
N ASN A 349 8.94 32.40 -3.56
CA ASN A 349 9.25 30.99 -3.77
C ASN A 349 8.82 30.18 -2.55
N GLU A 350 7.97 29.16 -2.75
CA GLU A 350 7.43 28.34 -1.67
C GLU A 350 7.09 26.93 -2.18
N LEU A 351 7.49 25.90 -1.44
CA LEU A 351 7.09 24.52 -1.69
C LEU A 351 5.91 24.17 -0.77
N LYS A 352 4.81 23.71 -1.37
CA LYS A 352 3.61 23.26 -0.66
C LYS A 352 3.32 21.81 -0.94
N MET A 353 3.18 21.01 0.11
CA MET A 353 2.56 19.70 0.01
C MET A 353 1.06 19.89 -0.23
N VAL A 354 0.54 19.27 -1.27
CA VAL A 354 -0.89 19.30 -1.62
C VAL A 354 -1.27 17.88 -2.01
N GLU A 355 -2.10 17.25 -1.20
CA GLU A 355 -2.46 15.84 -1.38
C GLU A 355 -1.19 14.95 -1.38
N ASP A 356 -1.08 14.04 -2.34
CA ASP A 356 0.02 13.09 -2.49
C ASP A 356 1.19 13.63 -3.33
N GLY A 357 1.37 14.96 -3.39
CA GLY A 357 2.47 15.57 -4.14
C GLY A 357 2.83 16.96 -3.66
N PHE A 358 3.71 17.61 -4.42
CA PHE A 358 4.23 18.94 -4.10
C PHE A 358 4.01 19.93 -5.22
N ILE A 359 3.81 21.20 -4.84
CA ILE A 359 3.66 22.32 -5.74
C ILE A 359 4.68 23.38 -5.36
N PHE A 360 5.51 23.75 -6.34
CA PHE A 360 6.45 24.85 -6.23
C PHE A 360 5.78 26.14 -6.73
N MET A 361 5.33 26.94 -5.78
CA MET A 361 4.92 28.33 -5.99
C MET A 361 6.19 29.13 -6.30
N ILE A 362 6.32 29.63 -7.53
CA ILE A 362 7.60 30.13 -8.02
C ILE A 362 7.50 31.53 -8.63
N THR A 363 8.47 32.36 -8.29
CA THR A 363 8.64 33.71 -8.85
C THR A 363 9.13 33.64 -10.30
N ASN A 364 8.81 34.65 -11.11
CA ASN A 364 9.22 34.68 -12.52
C ASN A 364 10.75 34.59 -12.73
N PRO A 365 11.60 35.28 -11.94
CA PRO A 365 13.05 35.14 -12.06
C PRO A 365 13.55 33.72 -11.79
N THR A 366 13.01 33.07 -10.75
CA THR A 366 13.41 31.70 -10.37
C THR A 366 12.92 30.69 -11.40
N TRP A 367 11.71 30.89 -11.92
CA TRP A 367 11.18 30.07 -13.00
C TRP A 367 12.01 30.19 -14.28
N ALA A 368 12.41 31.40 -14.68
CA ALA A 368 13.29 31.60 -15.83
C ALA A 368 14.63 30.88 -15.67
N SER A 369 15.23 30.93 -14.47
CA SER A 369 16.44 30.18 -14.14
C SER A 369 16.24 28.66 -14.22
N LEU A 370 15.15 28.13 -13.66
CA LEU A 370 14.82 26.70 -13.76
C LEU A 370 14.60 26.26 -15.21
N ARG A 371 13.90 27.05 -16.02
CA ARG A 371 13.71 26.76 -17.44
C ARG A 371 15.04 26.66 -18.17
N GLN A 372 15.98 27.56 -17.88
CA GLN A 372 17.32 27.49 -18.46
C GLN A 372 18.04 26.20 -18.07
N HIS A 373 17.97 25.79 -16.80
CA HIS A 373 18.56 24.52 -16.35
C HIS A 373 17.92 23.30 -17.02
N ILE A 374 16.59 23.29 -17.19
CA ILE A 374 15.89 22.23 -17.91
C ILE A 374 16.34 22.19 -19.38
N GLU A 375 16.42 23.34 -20.04
CA GLU A 375 16.86 23.46 -21.44
C GLU A 375 18.30 22.98 -21.63
N GLN A 376 19.17 23.27 -20.66
CA GLN A 376 20.57 22.84 -20.65
C GLN A 376 20.77 21.41 -20.12
N SER A 377 19.72 20.77 -19.60
CA SER A 377 19.80 19.48 -18.90
C SER A 377 20.83 19.46 -17.76
N THR A 378 20.85 20.54 -16.97
CA THR A 378 21.76 20.71 -15.83
C THR A 378 21.00 20.68 -14.53
N SER A 379 21.58 20.04 -13.50
CA SER A 379 21.00 19.99 -12.16
C SER A 379 21.14 21.34 -11.45
N THR A 380 20.20 21.65 -10.56
CA THR A 380 20.25 22.87 -9.73
C THR A 380 19.52 22.68 -8.40
N ASN A 381 19.81 23.53 -7.42
CA ASN A 381 19.21 23.51 -6.09
C ASN A 381 18.75 24.93 -5.72
N ILE A 382 17.54 25.04 -5.17
CA ILE A 382 16.97 26.27 -4.64
C ILE A 382 16.60 26.04 -3.17
N ALA A 383 17.29 26.72 -2.27
CA ALA A 383 16.92 26.75 -0.86
C ALA A 383 15.78 27.75 -0.61
N LEU A 384 14.81 27.38 0.22
CA LEU A 384 13.64 28.20 0.54
C LEU A 384 13.69 28.70 1.99
N PRO A 385 13.03 29.83 2.29
CA PRO A 385 12.96 30.37 3.66
C PRO A 385 12.34 29.42 4.69
N SER A 386 11.53 28.44 4.25
CA SER A 386 10.94 27.42 5.12
C SER A 386 11.94 26.36 5.60
N GLY A 387 13.19 26.38 5.09
CA GLY A 387 14.20 25.35 5.31
C GLY A 387 14.08 24.15 4.36
N LEU A 388 13.04 24.09 3.52
CA LEU A 388 12.96 23.10 2.44
C LEU A 388 13.88 23.48 1.29
N HIS A 389 14.38 22.48 0.57
CA HIS A 389 15.14 22.67 -0.66
C HIS A 389 14.40 22.05 -1.84
N PHE A 390 14.38 22.74 -2.98
CA PHE A 390 14.00 22.13 -4.25
C PHE A 390 15.26 21.74 -5.02
N ILE A 391 15.34 20.49 -5.47
CA ILE A 391 16.44 19.99 -6.28
C ILE A 391 15.89 19.50 -7.62
N LEU A 392 16.40 20.07 -8.72
CA LEU A 392 16.25 19.50 -10.05
C LEU A 392 17.49 18.65 -10.32
N GLU A 393 17.30 17.34 -10.48
CA GLU A 393 18.39 16.37 -10.66
C GLU A 393 18.28 15.72 -12.04
N PHE A 394 19.26 15.95 -12.91
CA PHE A 394 19.40 15.17 -14.15
C PHE A 394 20.31 13.96 -13.91
N GLY A 395 19.83 12.78 -14.29
CA GLY A 395 20.62 11.56 -14.24
C GLY A 395 21.87 11.69 -15.09
N HIS A 396 23.02 11.30 -14.54
CA HIS A 396 24.28 11.30 -15.28
C HIS A 396 24.42 9.99 -16.05
N SER A 397 25.01 10.05 -17.25
CA SER A 397 25.41 8.86 -17.99
C SER A 397 26.50 8.17 -17.18
N THR A 398 26.13 7.18 -16.38
CA THR A 398 27.04 6.05 -16.27
C THR A 398 26.99 5.39 -17.64
N PRO A 399 28.10 5.27 -18.40
CA PRO A 399 28.07 4.46 -19.60
C PRO A 399 27.52 3.10 -19.18
N THR A 400 26.53 2.61 -19.91
CA THR A 400 26.02 1.26 -19.80
C THR A 400 27.17 0.31 -20.16
N ARG A 401 28.09 0.11 -19.22
CA ARG A 401 28.57 -1.24 -18.97
C ARG A 401 27.33 -1.96 -18.50
N SER A 402 26.75 -2.71 -19.43
CA SER A 402 26.13 -3.99 -19.10
C SER A 402 27.06 -4.67 -18.11
N ASN A 403 26.77 -4.53 -16.82
CA ASN A 403 27.31 -5.41 -15.81
C ASN A 403 26.49 -6.69 -15.94
N GLY A 404 26.78 -7.46 -16.99
CA GLY A 404 26.58 -8.89 -16.91
C GLY A 404 27.36 -9.44 -15.71
N PRO A 405 26.96 -10.58 -15.14
CA PRO A 405 27.75 -11.23 -14.12
C PRO A 405 29.06 -11.71 -14.77
N PHE A 406 30.19 -11.12 -14.41
CA PHE A 406 31.48 -11.70 -14.78
C PHE A 406 31.68 -13.01 -14.01
N PRO A 407 32.02 -14.12 -14.68
CA PRO A 407 32.59 -15.29 -14.05
C PRO A 407 34.07 -15.01 -13.76
N GLY A 408 34.45 -14.93 -12.49
CA GLY A 408 35.84 -14.89 -12.02
C GLY A 408 36.15 -16.13 -11.16
N PRO A 409 37.40 -16.66 -11.19
CA PRO A 409 37.81 -17.86 -10.45
C PRO A 409 37.77 -17.63 -8.93
N PRO A 410 37.74 -18.71 -8.11
CA PRO A 410 37.25 -18.65 -6.73
C PRO A 410 38.18 -17.80 -5.87
N VAL A 411 37.67 -16.68 -5.37
CA VAL A 411 38.28 -15.99 -4.23
C VAL A 411 37.94 -16.84 -3.01
N ALA A 412 38.97 -17.45 -2.41
CA ALA A 412 38.87 -18.13 -1.14
C ALA A 412 38.10 -17.26 -0.14
N MET A 413 37.18 -17.88 0.60
CA MET A 413 36.46 -17.23 1.68
C MET A 413 37.44 -16.44 2.56
N PRO A 414 37.24 -15.12 2.76
CA PRO A 414 37.81 -14.48 3.93
C PRO A 414 37.19 -15.14 5.17
N PRO A 415 37.96 -15.33 6.26
CA PRO A 415 37.41 -15.87 7.49
C PRO A 415 36.23 -15.01 7.93
N SER A 416 35.19 -15.69 8.41
CA SER A 416 33.93 -15.14 8.88
C SER A 416 34.14 -13.81 9.62
N VAL A 417 33.87 -12.69 8.94
CA VAL A 417 33.60 -11.45 9.63
C VAL A 417 32.19 -11.63 10.19
N THR A 418 32.13 -12.03 11.44
CA THR A 418 30.95 -11.79 12.28
C THR A 418 30.61 -10.33 12.15
N PHE A 419 29.57 -10.02 11.37
CA PHE A 419 28.81 -8.81 11.58
C PHE A 419 28.42 -8.81 13.07
N PRO A 420 28.58 -7.70 13.82
CA PRO A 420 27.79 -7.57 15.03
C PRO A 420 26.34 -7.78 14.59
N PRO A 421 25.55 -8.57 15.33
CA PRO A 421 24.16 -8.80 14.96
C PRO A 421 23.53 -7.45 14.66
N GLU A 422 22.71 -7.40 13.60
CA GLU A 422 21.70 -6.35 13.45
C GLU A 422 21.19 -6.05 14.85
N ALA A 423 21.02 -4.77 15.20
CA ALA A 423 20.27 -4.42 16.39
C ALA A 423 18.83 -4.87 16.17
N GLY A 424 18.60 -6.18 16.25
CA GLY A 424 17.31 -6.80 16.35
C GLY A 424 16.69 -6.26 17.61
N PHE A 425 15.39 -6.02 17.54
CA PHE A 425 14.60 -5.59 18.67
C PHE A 425 14.98 -6.41 19.90
N VAL A 426 15.48 -5.72 20.93
CA VAL A 426 15.86 -6.39 22.16
C VAL A 426 14.56 -6.66 22.91
N GLN A 427 14.11 -7.90 22.86
CA GLN A 427 13.06 -8.36 23.75
C GLN A 427 13.60 -8.33 25.17
N TYR A 428 13.00 -7.50 26.02
CA TYR A 428 13.37 -7.45 27.43
C TYR A 428 12.83 -8.70 28.13
N ASN A 429 13.76 -9.50 28.68
CA ASN A 429 13.43 -10.62 29.55
C ASN A 429 13.76 -10.22 30.99
N PRO A 430 12.77 -10.11 31.90
CA PRO A 430 13.03 -9.73 33.28
C PRO A 430 13.91 -10.79 33.97
N GLN A 431 14.85 -10.35 34.81
CA GLN A 431 15.75 -11.25 35.54
C GLN A 431 15.02 -12.14 36.56
N ASN A 432 13.82 -11.74 37.00
CA ASN A 432 12.92 -12.50 37.87
C ASN A 432 11.50 -12.46 37.29
N PRO A 433 11.15 -13.32 36.32
CA PRO A 433 9.81 -13.35 35.75
C PRO A 433 8.80 -13.79 36.81
N VAL A 434 7.65 -13.12 36.85
CA VAL A 434 6.51 -13.55 37.68
C VAL A 434 6.07 -14.93 37.19
N PRO A 435 5.96 -15.95 38.06
CA PRO A 435 5.48 -17.28 37.67
C PRO A 435 4.13 -17.20 36.98
N GLU A 436 3.91 -18.03 35.96
CA GLU A 436 2.65 -18.03 35.19
C GLU A 436 1.40 -18.25 36.07
N SER A 437 1.56 -18.94 37.21
CA SER A 437 0.52 -19.16 38.23
C SER A 437 0.15 -17.91 39.04
N GLU A 438 0.98 -16.87 39.02
CA GLU A 438 0.81 -15.61 39.75
C GLU A 438 0.39 -14.44 38.83
N LYS A 439 0.45 -14.64 37.50
CA LYS A 439 -0.02 -13.63 36.54
C LYS A 439 -1.55 -13.51 36.55
N PRO A 440 -2.12 -12.31 36.45
CA PRO A 440 -3.56 -12.14 36.33
C PRO A 440 -4.12 -12.86 35.09
N ALA A 441 -5.26 -13.55 35.27
CA ALA A 441 -5.86 -14.38 34.23
C ALA A 441 -6.55 -13.58 33.10
N HIS A 442 -6.86 -12.30 33.34
CA HIS A 442 -7.61 -11.46 32.40
C HIS A 442 -6.74 -10.54 31.55
N VAL A 443 -5.69 -9.92 32.10
CA VAL A 443 -4.68 -9.18 31.35
C VAL A 443 -3.35 -9.15 32.09
N HIS A 444 -2.25 -9.40 31.37
CA HIS A 444 -0.89 -9.20 31.89
C HIS A 444 0.07 -8.86 30.75
N CYS A 445 1.13 -8.11 31.04
CA CYS A 445 2.18 -7.86 30.06
C CYS A 445 3.00 -9.13 29.86
N ASP A 446 3.05 -9.63 28.63
CA ASP A 446 3.79 -10.85 28.31
C ASP A 446 5.19 -10.50 27.77
N HIS A 447 5.31 -9.42 26.99
CA HIS A 447 6.62 -8.95 26.54
C HIS A 447 6.69 -7.42 26.41
N ILE A 448 7.89 -6.91 26.66
CA ILE A 448 8.31 -5.53 26.45
C ILE A 448 9.40 -5.56 25.39
N VAL A 449 9.23 -4.77 24.33
CA VAL A 449 10.18 -4.67 23.22
C VAL A 449 10.66 -3.24 23.11
N LEU A 450 11.95 -3.01 23.30
CA LEU A 450 12.54 -1.70 23.04
C LEU A 450 12.75 -1.57 21.53
N LEU A 451 12.17 -0.53 20.93
CA LEU A 451 12.27 -0.26 19.49
C LEU A 451 13.47 0.64 19.16
N ASP A 452 14.16 1.15 20.18
CA ASP A 452 15.46 1.81 20.11
C ASP A 452 16.29 1.47 21.36
N ASN A 453 17.56 1.87 21.35
CA ASN A 453 18.50 1.66 22.46
C ASN A 453 18.83 2.97 23.19
N ASN A 454 17.88 3.90 23.27
CA ASN A 454 18.17 5.26 23.75
C ASN A 454 18.23 5.37 25.28
N ILE A 455 17.60 4.43 26.00
CA ILE A 455 17.65 4.42 27.46
C ILE A 455 19.01 3.86 27.92
N THR A 456 19.85 4.74 28.45
CA THR A 456 21.21 4.39 28.90
C THR A 456 21.45 4.65 30.38
N THR A 457 20.49 5.28 31.08
CA THR A 457 20.60 5.63 32.50
C THR A 457 19.62 4.82 33.35
N ALA A 458 20.03 4.49 34.59
CA ALA A 458 19.16 3.80 35.55
C ALA A 458 17.92 4.64 35.93
N VAL A 459 18.06 5.97 35.96
CA VAL A 459 16.95 6.89 36.29
C VAL A 459 15.89 6.87 35.20
N ASP A 460 16.28 6.93 33.92
CA ASP A 460 15.33 6.84 32.80
C ASP A 460 14.66 5.46 32.76
N MET A 461 15.39 4.38 33.05
CA MET A 461 14.83 3.03 33.18
C MET A 461 13.77 2.94 34.29
N ASP A 462 14.00 3.55 35.45
CA ASP A 462 13.03 3.56 36.55
C ASP A 462 11.76 4.33 36.18
N LEU A 463 11.90 5.47 35.49
CA LEU A 463 10.77 6.28 35.03
C LEU A 463 9.93 5.53 33.98
N VAL A 464 10.56 4.89 33.01
CA VAL A 464 9.87 4.05 32.01
C VAL A 464 9.21 2.84 32.67
N THR A 465 9.87 2.20 33.62
CA THR A 465 9.30 1.07 34.37
C THR A 465 8.04 1.48 35.15
N ASN A 466 8.07 2.64 35.83
CA ASN A 466 6.91 3.17 36.54
C ASN A 466 5.77 3.57 35.60
N TYR A 467 6.11 4.10 34.42
CA TYR A 467 5.15 4.40 33.37
C TYR A 467 4.46 3.13 32.84
N ILE A 468 5.23 2.07 32.55
CA ILE A 468 4.69 0.77 32.13
C ILE A 468 3.74 0.22 33.20
N LYS A 469 4.16 0.18 34.48
CA LYS A 469 3.29 -0.26 35.60
C LYS A 469 1.99 0.52 35.70
N SER A 470 2.01 1.82 35.36
CA SER A 470 0.81 2.65 35.34
C SER A 470 -0.13 2.27 34.20
N ILE A 471 0.41 1.91 33.03
CA ILE A 471 -0.37 1.31 31.93
C ILE A 471 -0.97 -0.04 32.34
N GLU A 472 -0.17 -0.91 32.97
CA GLU A 472 -0.67 -2.22 33.44
C GLU A 472 -1.85 -2.05 34.40
N LYS A 473 -1.77 -1.08 35.31
CA LYS A 473 -2.86 -0.76 36.24
C LYS A 473 -4.14 -0.30 35.52
N VAL A 474 -4.02 0.58 34.51
CA VAL A 474 -5.17 1.02 33.70
C VAL A 474 -5.82 -0.18 32.99
N LEU A 475 -5.00 -1.07 32.42
CA LEU A 475 -5.51 -2.27 31.76
C LEU A 475 -6.16 -3.23 32.76
N ASP A 476 -5.58 -3.40 33.94
CA ASP A 476 -6.16 -4.23 34.99
C ASP A 476 -7.56 -3.75 35.39
N GLU A 477 -7.77 -2.43 35.51
CA GLU A 477 -9.05 -1.82 35.88
C GLU A 477 -10.07 -1.85 34.73
N THR A 478 -9.62 -1.73 33.48
CA THR A 478 -10.49 -1.52 32.32
C THR A 478 -10.85 -2.81 31.58
N VAL A 479 -9.95 -3.81 31.57
CA VAL A 479 -10.20 -5.09 30.90
C VAL A 479 -11.12 -5.96 31.75
N PRO A 480 -12.24 -6.48 31.20
CA PRO A 480 -13.13 -7.36 31.94
C PRO A 480 -12.40 -8.57 32.55
N LYS A 481 -12.59 -8.82 33.85
CA LYS A 481 -11.93 -9.92 34.58
C LYS A 481 -12.32 -11.31 34.06
N THR A 482 -13.47 -11.42 33.39
CA THR A 482 -13.96 -12.65 32.77
C THR A 482 -14.27 -12.41 31.30
N ILE A 483 -14.04 -13.42 30.47
CA ILE A 483 -14.34 -13.37 29.03
C ILE A 483 -15.84 -13.13 28.83
N PRO A 484 -16.26 -12.02 28.18
CA PRO A 484 -17.67 -11.78 27.88
C PRO A 484 -18.24 -12.86 26.96
N LEU A 485 -19.53 -13.18 27.09
CA LEU A 485 -20.21 -14.19 26.25
C LEU A 485 -20.17 -13.87 24.74
N SER A 486 -19.92 -12.60 24.39
CA SER A 486 -19.73 -12.12 23.01
C SER A 486 -18.33 -12.40 22.43
N ALA A 487 -17.43 -12.99 23.21
CA ALA A 487 -16.04 -13.26 22.83
C ALA A 487 -15.74 -14.75 22.78
N SER A 488 -15.14 -15.23 21.69
CA SER A 488 -14.59 -16.59 21.59
C SER A 488 -13.07 -16.56 21.76
N GLY A 489 -12.62 -16.67 23.02
CA GLY A 489 -11.20 -16.78 23.37
C GLY A 489 -10.50 -15.45 23.64
N GLY A 490 -9.21 -15.53 23.98
CA GLY A 490 -8.34 -14.38 24.26
C GLY A 490 -7.69 -13.76 23.03
N GLY A 491 -6.99 -12.65 23.23
CA GLY A 491 -6.29 -11.92 22.17
C GLY A 491 -5.04 -11.19 22.66
N LYS A 492 -4.31 -10.61 21.71
CA LYS A 492 -3.09 -9.81 21.94
C LYS A 492 -3.45 -8.33 21.85
N LEU A 493 -3.24 -7.59 22.94
CA LEU A 493 -3.28 -6.12 22.93
C LEU A 493 -1.85 -5.59 22.82
N LEU A 494 -1.53 -4.91 21.73
CA LEU A 494 -0.24 -4.25 21.52
C LEU A 494 -0.39 -2.75 21.73
N ILE A 495 0.47 -2.19 22.58
CA ILE A 495 0.58 -0.76 22.85
C ILE A 495 1.99 -0.31 22.47
N GLU A 496 2.11 0.53 21.44
CA GLU A 496 3.37 1.21 21.12
C GLU A 496 3.37 2.59 21.76
N ALA A 497 4.41 2.93 22.51
CA ALA A 497 4.59 4.23 23.13
C ALA A 497 5.86 4.91 22.61
N ASP A 498 5.77 6.22 22.38
CA ASP A 498 6.88 7.10 21.98
C ASP A 498 6.94 8.26 23.00
N VAL A 499 7.95 8.24 23.87
CA VAL A 499 8.04 9.09 25.07
C VAL A 499 9.41 9.74 25.22
N GLY A 500 9.47 10.91 25.85
CA GLY A 500 10.72 11.65 26.09
C GLY A 500 11.17 12.58 24.94
N GLY A 501 12.30 13.25 25.14
CA GLY A 501 12.90 14.18 24.16
C GLY A 501 12.42 15.64 24.27
N PRO A 502 13.09 16.58 23.55
CA PRO A 502 12.84 18.03 23.66
C PRO A 502 11.48 18.48 23.08
N ASP A 503 10.80 17.65 22.28
CA ASP A 503 9.49 17.94 21.67
C ASP A 503 8.32 17.67 22.65
N ARG A 504 8.53 17.98 23.92
CA ARG A 504 7.76 17.44 25.06
C ARG A 504 6.29 17.83 25.09
N ASP A 505 5.93 18.93 24.43
CA ASP A 505 4.60 19.56 24.46
C ASP A 505 4.14 20.03 23.08
N ASP A 506 4.41 19.27 22.03
CA ASP A 506 3.90 19.59 20.70
C ASP A 506 2.40 19.23 20.62
N VAL A 507 1.53 20.18 21.01
CA VAL A 507 0.05 20.04 21.12
C VAL A 507 -0.63 19.65 19.79
N ILE A 508 0.12 19.59 18.70
CA ILE A 508 -0.38 19.41 17.33
C ILE A 508 0.20 18.14 16.66
N SER A 509 1.17 17.43 17.26
CA SER A 509 1.82 16.30 16.61
C SER A 509 1.69 14.95 17.34
N ARG A 510 1.04 14.01 16.65
CA ARG A 510 1.13 12.54 16.76
C ARG A 510 0.48 11.85 17.97
N GLU A 511 -0.25 10.78 17.68
CA GLU A 511 -0.58 9.72 18.64
C GLU A 511 0.71 9.16 19.23
N TRP A 512 1.11 9.64 20.41
CA TRP A 512 2.30 9.17 21.15
C TRP A 512 2.08 7.80 21.80
N VAL A 513 0.83 7.32 21.79
CA VAL A 513 0.45 5.94 22.06
C VAL A 513 -0.39 5.42 20.90
N LYS A 514 0.00 4.28 20.33
CA LYS A 514 -0.77 3.54 19.33
C LYS A 514 -1.20 2.21 19.92
N MET A 515 -2.44 1.82 19.68
CA MET A 515 -2.97 0.55 20.18
C MET A 515 -3.51 -0.31 19.04
N SER A 516 -3.32 -1.61 19.16
CA SER A 516 -3.97 -2.59 18.28
C SER A 516 -4.32 -3.83 19.05
N PHE A 517 -5.44 -4.47 18.70
CA PHE A 517 -5.88 -5.71 19.30
C PHE A 517 -6.08 -6.78 18.21
N SER A 518 -5.59 -7.99 18.45
CA SER A 518 -5.67 -9.10 17.51
C SER A 518 -6.16 -10.38 18.20
N PRO A 519 -7.11 -11.13 17.60
CA PRO A 519 -7.79 -10.85 16.33
C PRO A 519 -8.78 -9.67 16.43
N PRO A 520 -9.01 -8.90 15.34
CA PRO A 520 -9.79 -7.65 15.35
C PRO A 520 -11.31 -7.82 15.56
N TYR A 521 -11.79 -9.03 15.85
CA TYR A 521 -13.21 -9.39 15.89
C TYR A 521 -13.88 -9.24 17.27
N LEU A 522 -13.29 -8.52 18.22
CA LEU A 522 -13.83 -8.42 19.57
C LEU A 522 -14.39 -7.02 19.86
N ASN A 523 -15.69 -6.83 19.62
CA ASN A 523 -16.50 -5.76 20.24
C ASN A 523 -16.57 -5.89 21.79
N ALA A 524 -15.93 -6.90 22.37
CA ALA A 524 -15.96 -7.21 23.80
C ALA A 524 -14.88 -6.49 24.62
N LEU A 525 -13.82 -5.99 23.98
CA LEU A 525 -12.78 -5.21 24.65
C LEU A 525 -13.09 -3.71 24.51
N PRO A 526 -13.20 -2.94 25.60
CA PRO A 526 -13.55 -1.53 25.55
C PRO A 526 -12.36 -0.68 25.09
N MET A 527 -11.98 -0.79 23.81
CA MET A 527 -10.78 -0.15 23.23
C MET A 527 -10.76 1.36 23.42
N ASP A 528 -11.92 2.03 23.32
CA ASP A 528 -12.02 3.48 23.53
C ASP A 528 -11.69 3.86 24.99
N GLN A 529 -12.18 3.09 25.97
CA GLN A 529 -11.89 3.33 27.39
C GLN A 529 -10.44 3.01 27.75
N ILE A 530 -9.88 1.97 27.12
CA ILE A 530 -8.47 1.61 27.27
C ILE A 530 -7.58 2.73 26.71
N TYR A 531 -7.91 3.23 25.51
CA TYR A 531 -7.20 4.34 24.89
C TYR A 531 -7.29 5.61 25.74
N ASP A 532 -8.49 5.98 26.19
CA ASP A 532 -8.72 7.13 27.07
C ASP A 532 -7.99 7.02 28.42
N GLY A 533 -7.93 5.81 29.00
CA GLY A 533 -7.22 5.56 30.25
C GLY A 533 -5.71 5.68 30.10
N VAL A 534 -5.14 5.04 29.07
CA VAL A 534 -3.68 5.03 28.85
C VAL A 534 -3.17 6.40 28.39
N SER A 535 -3.94 7.11 27.56
CA SER A 535 -3.60 8.48 27.13
C SER A 535 -3.61 9.51 28.27
N ARG A 536 -4.21 9.18 29.42
CA ARG A 536 -4.16 10.00 30.64
C ARG A 536 -3.02 9.63 31.58
N VAL A 537 -2.29 8.54 31.32
CA VAL A 537 -1.10 8.19 32.12
C VAL A 537 -0.03 9.25 31.87
N PRO A 538 0.50 9.93 32.91
CA PRO A 538 1.52 10.95 32.74
C PRO A 538 2.75 10.40 32.03
N LYS A 539 3.18 11.07 30.95
CA LYS A 539 4.38 10.69 30.20
C LYS A 539 5.62 10.71 31.11
N PRO A 540 6.53 9.74 31.00
CA PRO A 540 7.75 9.73 31.80
C PRO A 540 8.67 10.89 31.39
N ASP A 541 9.33 11.49 32.38
CA ASP A 541 10.30 12.57 32.19
C ASP A 541 11.68 12.04 31.85
N ILE A 542 11.84 11.54 30.63
CA ILE A 542 13.12 11.04 30.14
C ILE A 542 13.73 12.00 29.12
N VAL A 543 15.04 12.21 29.22
CA VAL A 543 15.79 13.19 28.42
C VAL A 543 15.84 12.79 26.95
N THR A 544 16.01 11.49 26.69
CA THR A 544 16.11 10.93 25.35
C THR A 544 14.77 10.36 24.90
N ARG A 545 14.32 10.75 23.70
CA ARG A 545 13.14 10.15 23.07
C ARG A 545 13.36 8.64 22.92
N THR A 546 12.41 7.86 23.40
CA THR A 546 12.45 6.40 23.40
C THR A 546 11.12 5.86 22.90
N LYS A 547 11.19 4.92 21.96
CA LYS A 547 10.06 4.15 21.45
C LYS A 547 10.14 2.71 21.94
N PHE A 548 9.02 2.20 22.45
CA PHE A 548 8.90 0.80 22.86
C PHE A 548 7.49 0.26 22.61
N SER A 549 7.38 -1.07 22.57
CA SER A 549 6.14 -1.80 22.41
C SER A 549 5.90 -2.71 23.61
N LEU A 550 4.68 -2.68 24.13
CA LEU A 550 4.18 -3.58 25.16
C LEU A 550 3.16 -4.50 24.50
N ALA A 551 3.29 -5.82 24.63
CA ALA A 551 2.14 -6.67 24.36
C ALA A 551 1.61 -7.37 25.59
N PHE A 552 0.30 -7.32 25.66
CA PHE A 552 -0.51 -7.84 26.73
C PHE A 552 -1.27 -9.06 26.22
N ASN A 553 -1.18 -10.13 27.01
CA ASN A 553 -2.03 -11.28 26.85
C ASN A 553 -3.37 -10.96 27.50
N VAL A 554 -4.45 -10.93 26.71
CA VAL A 554 -5.81 -10.74 27.21
C VAL A 554 -6.54 -12.07 27.18
N TRP A 555 -7.08 -12.48 28.33
CA TRP A 555 -7.87 -13.70 28.50
C TRP A 555 -7.17 -15.01 28.05
N GLY A 556 -5.85 -15.12 28.23
CA GLY A 556 -5.10 -16.36 28.05
C GLY A 556 -4.90 -16.77 26.59
N PHE A 557 -4.62 -15.81 25.71
CA PHE A 557 -4.20 -16.03 24.32
C PHE A 557 -3.01 -17.00 24.23
N ARG A 558 -3.10 -18.00 23.33
CA ARG A 558 -2.06 -19.03 23.09
C ARG A 558 -1.55 -19.08 21.65
N GLY A 559 -1.84 -18.05 20.85
CA GLY A 559 -1.36 -17.96 19.47
C GLY A 559 0.09 -17.47 19.37
N PRO A 560 0.69 -17.48 18.17
CA PRO A 560 2.09 -17.06 17.99
C PRO A 560 2.28 -15.57 18.29
N TRP A 561 3.30 -15.24 19.09
CA TRP A 561 3.73 -13.88 19.36
C TRP A 561 4.62 -13.38 18.22
N SER A 562 4.03 -12.99 17.08
CA SER A 562 4.77 -12.24 16.07
C SER A 562 4.94 -10.79 16.52
N TRP A 563 6.20 -10.37 16.63
CA TRP A 563 6.62 -8.99 16.80
C TRP A 563 6.92 -8.47 15.39
N ALA A 564 6.22 -7.42 14.98
CA ALA A 564 6.34 -6.81 13.66
C ALA A 564 7.72 -6.20 13.45
#